data_AF-A0A936L0I8-F1
#
_entry.id   AF-A0A936L0I8-F1
#
_cell.length_a   1.000
_cell.length_b   1.000
_cell.length_c   1.000
_cell.angle_alpha   90.00
_cell.angle_beta   90.00
_cell.angle_gamma   90.00
#
_symmetry.space_group_name_H-M   'P 1'
#
loop_
_entity.id
_entity.type
_entity.pdbx_description
1 polymer ?
#
loop_
_entity_poly.entity_id
_entity_poly.type
_entity_poly.pdbx_seq_one_letter_code
_entity_poly.pdbx_strand_id
1 'polypeptide(L)'
;MARNPGSGICVHCLKIVHRRRNWDHVFPQAWYPDTTPKNIEKWKIPTCKPCNDEYGRIEKELGIILSACIDPQSSSASGIWTKTLRAMNHFHGKTNKDKRARVLKNEMFC
;
A
#
# COMPACT_ATOMS: atom_id res chain seq x y z
N MET A 1 14.51 -1.20 12.92
CA MET A 1 13.45 -2.01 12.29
C MET A 1 12.56 -2.57 13.38
N ALA A 2 11.23 -2.51 13.22
CA ALA A 2 10.31 -3.13 14.18
C ALA A 2 10.57 -4.64 14.28
N ARG A 3 10.62 -5.17 15.51
CA ARG A 3 10.79 -6.60 15.76
C ARG A 3 9.65 -7.39 15.09
N ASN A 4 9.91 -8.61 14.66
CA ASN A 4 8.88 -9.48 14.10
C ASN A 4 7.71 -9.63 15.10
N PRO A 5 6.44 -9.43 14.70
CA PRO A 5 5.32 -9.42 15.65
C PRO A 5 4.95 -10.82 16.17
N GLY A 6 5.60 -11.88 15.67
CA GLY A 6 5.47 -13.24 16.20
C GLY A 6 4.04 -13.78 16.14
N SER A 7 3.73 -14.71 17.04
CA SER A 7 2.36 -15.18 17.26
C SER A 7 1.52 -14.15 18.02
N GLY A 8 0.20 -14.30 17.98
CA GLY A 8 -0.74 -13.44 18.72
C GLY A 8 -1.99 -13.11 17.91
N ILE A 9 -2.75 -12.11 18.35
CA ILE A 9 -4.05 -11.76 17.75
C ILE A 9 -3.86 -10.87 16.51
N CYS A 10 -4.57 -11.16 15.42
CA CYS A 10 -4.65 -10.25 14.27
C CYS A 10 -5.56 -9.07 14.61
N VAL A 11 -5.09 -7.82 14.40
CA VAL A 11 -5.91 -6.61 14.66
C VAL A 11 -7.18 -6.56 13.80
N HIS A 12 -7.11 -7.03 12.55
CA HIS A 12 -8.23 -6.93 11.60
C HIS A 12 -9.33 -7.96 11.82
N CYS A 13 -8.99 -9.21 12.16
CA CYS A 13 -9.97 -10.30 12.26
C CYS A 13 -10.09 -10.93 13.64
N LEU A 14 -9.31 -10.45 14.62
CA LEU A 14 -9.31 -10.89 16.01
C LEU A 14 -8.97 -12.38 16.25
N LYS A 15 -8.62 -13.12 15.20
CA LYS A 15 -8.19 -14.52 15.30
C LYS A 15 -6.77 -14.62 15.85
N ILE A 16 -6.52 -15.67 16.65
CA ILE A 16 -5.19 -16.04 17.11
C ILE A 16 -4.39 -16.62 15.94
N VAL A 17 -3.21 -16.06 15.72
CA VAL A 17 -2.22 -16.52 14.74
C VAL A 17 -1.11 -17.22 15.50
N HIS A 18 -1.07 -18.55 15.42
CA HIS A 18 -0.08 -19.35 16.15
C HIS A 18 1.33 -19.30 15.58
N ARG A 19 1.47 -19.01 14.28
CA ARG A 19 2.77 -18.93 13.60
C ARG A 19 3.31 -17.51 13.64
N ARG A 20 3.12 -16.77 12.55
CA ARG A 20 3.73 -15.47 12.34
C ARG A 20 2.70 -14.49 11.80
N ARG A 21 2.57 -13.36 12.50
CA ARG A 21 1.89 -12.15 12.03
C ARG A 21 2.84 -11.32 11.16
N ASN A 22 2.26 -10.45 10.35
CA ASN A 22 2.95 -9.45 9.54
C ASN A 22 2.77 -8.07 10.17
N TRP A 23 3.64 -7.14 9.77
CA TRP A 23 3.42 -5.72 10.00
C TRP A 23 2.69 -5.13 8.80
N ASP A 24 1.47 -4.70 9.03
CA ASP A 24 0.70 -3.91 8.08
C ASP A 24 0.94 -2.42 8.35
N HIS A 25 0.94 -1.58 7.32
CA HIS A 25 1.03 -0.13 7.54
C HIS A 25 -0.38 0.40 7.80
N VAL A 26 -0.55 1.22 8.84
CA VAL A 26 -1.87 1.83 9.11
C VAL A 26 -2.31 2.72 7.96
N PHE A 27 -1.35 3.48 7.40
CA PHE A 27 -1.51 4.14 6.11
C PHE A 27 -0.42 3.65 5.16
N PRO A 28 -0.77 3.27 3.91
CA PRO A 28 0.21 2.82 2.94
C PRO A 28 1.34 3.82 2.76
N GLN A 29 2.58 3.34 2.67
CA GLN A 29 3.73 4.20 2.45
C GLN A 29 3.59 5.06 1.16
N ALA A 30 2.89 4.53 0.16
CA ALA A 30 2.65 5.22 -1.11
C ALA A 30 1.72 6.43 -0.99
N TRP A 31 0.93 6.54 0.08
CA TRP A 31 -0.01 7.64 0.30
C TRP A 31 0.66 8.87 0.93
N TYR A 32 1.91 8.74 1.40
CA TYR A 32 2.66 9.87 1.94
C TYR A 32 3.22 10.74 0.81
N PRO A 33 3.00 12.07 0.85
CA PRO A 33 3.62 13.02 -0.07
C PRO A 33 5.14 12.95 -0.02
N ASP A 34 5.81 13.38 -1.09
CA ASP A 34 7.28 13.50 -1.13
C ASP A 34 7.81 14.54 -0.13
N THR A 35 6.98 15.50 0.26
CA THR A 35 7.25 16.49 1.31
C THR A 35 7.21 15.91 2.73
N THR A 36 6.80 14.66 2.90
CA THR A 36 6.76 13.99 4.21
C THR A 36 8.17 13.88 4.81
N PRO A 37 8.43 14.41 6.03
CA PRO A 37 9.74 14.30 6.66
C PRO A 37 10.17 12.84 6.87
N LYS A 38 11.46 12.55 6.66
CA LYS A 38 11.99 11.17 6.75
C LYS A 38 12.02 10.62 8.18
N ASN A 39 11.96 11.50 9.17
CA ASN A 39 12.08 11.20 10.60
C ASN A 39 10.73 11.02 11.30
N ILE A 40 9.62 10.88 10.56
CA ILE A 40 8.33 10.54 11.16
C ILE A 40 8.14 9.02 11.23
N GLU A 41 7.55 8.57 12.34
CA GLU A 41 7.17 7.17 12.49
C GLU A 41 5.95 6.88 11.61
N LYS A 42 6.05 5.86 10.76
CA LYS A 42 4.93 5.36 9.95
C LYS A 42 4.34 4.14 10.62
N TRP A 43 3.24 4.33 11.31
CA TRP A 43 2.65 3.32 12.19
C TRP A 43 2.35 2.01 11.48
N LYS A 44 2.61 0.92 12.21
CA LYS A 44 2.36 -0.44 11.76
C LYS A 44 1.62 -1.22 12.82
N ILE A 45 0.78 -2.14 12.38
CA ILE A 45 -0.04 -3.00 13.25
C ILE A 45 0.16 -4.48 12.93
N PRO A 46 0.05 -5.38 13.93
CA PRO A 46 0.25 -6.80 13.71
C PRO A 46 -1.00 -7.45 13.11
N THR A 47 -0.84 -8.09 11.95
CA THR A 47 -1.95 -8.67 11.19
C THR A 47 -1.64 -10.12 10.77
N CYS A 48 -2.67 -10.93 10.51
CA CYS A 48 -2.45 -12.19 9.82
C CYS A 48 -2.18 -11.93 8.34
N LYS A 49 -1.45 -12.83 7.67
CA LYS A 49 -1.14 -12.70 6.25
C LYS A 49 -2.39 -12.53 5.37
N PRO A 50 -3.49 -13.30 5.54
CA PRO A 50 -4.69 -13.11 4.72
C PRO A 50 -5.28 -11.71 4.81
N CYS A 51 -5.43 -11.15 6.02
CA CYS A 51 -5.94 -9.79 6.19
C CYS A 51 -5.00 -8.75 5.59
N ASN A 52 -3.69 -8.89 5.82
CA ASN A 52 -2.68 -7.98 5.27
C ASN A 52 -2.67 -7.97 3.73
N ASP A 53 -2.82 -9.15 3.11
CA ASP A 53 -2.85 -9.27 1.66
C ASP A 53 -4.13 -8.66 1.07
N GLU A 54 -5.29 -8.89 1.71
CA GLU A 54 -6.58 -8.38 1.26
C GLU A 54 -6.71 -6.87 1.44
N TYR A 55 -6.38 -6.34 2.62
CA TYR A 55 -6.37 -4.89 2.85
C TYR A 55 -5.35 -4.21 1.93
N GLY A 56 -4.16 -4.78 1.78
CA GLY A 56 -3.16 -4.27 0.85
C GLY A 56 -3.59 -4.34 -0.63
N ARG A 57 -4.61 -5.13 -1.01
CA ARG A 57 -5.24 -5.09 -2.34
C ARG A 57 -6.21 -3.91 -2.42
N ILE A 58 -7.13 -3.81 -1.45
CA ILE A 58 -8.15 -2.76 -1.35
C ILE A 58 -7.49 -1.36 -1.33
N GLU A 59 -6.47 -1.17 -0.50
CA GLU A 59 -5.74 0.10 -0.37
C GLU A 59 -5.05 0.54 -1.68
N LYS A 60 -4.59 -0.41 -2.50
CA LYS A 60 -3.98 -0.08 -3.79
C LYS A 60 -5.02 0.41 -4.80
N GLU A 61 -6.20 -0.21 -4.81
CA GLU A 61 -7.31 0.20 -5.67
C GLU A 61 -7.86 1.56 -5.21
N LEU A 62 -8.12 1.70 -3.91
CA LEU A 62 -8.57 2.97 -3.33
C LEU A 62 -7.54 4.09 -3.55
N GLY A 63 -6.25 3.78 -3.40
CA GLY A 63 -5.17 4.76 -3.62
C GLY A 63 -5.13 5.31 -5.04
N ILE A 64 -5.47 4.52 -6.06
CA ILE A 64 -5.57 4.99 -7.45
C ILE A 64 -6.68 6.03 -7.56
N ILE A 65 -7.88 5.69 -7.08
CA ILE A 65 -9.06 6.56 -7.12
C ILE A 65 -8.78 7.87 -6.37
N LEU A 66 -8.34 7.78 -5.11
CA LEU A 66 -8.06 8.96 -4.29
C LEU A 66 -7.02 9.87 -4.92
N SER A 67 -5.96 9.30 -5.50
CA SER A 67 -4.90 10.09 -6.13
C SER A 67 -5.35 10.85 -7.39
N ALA A 68 -6.41 10.38 -8.06
CA ALA A 68 -7.01 11.08 -9.20
C ALA A 68 -7.95 12.22 -8.76
N CYS A 69 -8.39 12.22 -7.50
CA CYS A 69 -9.33 13.21 -6.95
C CYS A 69 -8.66 14.33 -6.13
N ILE A 70 -7.33 14.36 -6.06
CA ILE A 70 -6.57 15.39 -5.34
C ILE A 70 -5.84 16.30 -6.32
N ASP A 71 -5.71 17.59 -5.99
CA ASP A 71 -4.92 18.53 -6.78
C ASP A 71 -3.44 18.13 -6.77
N PRO A 72 -2.86 17.71 -7.91
CA PRO A 72 -1.46 17.29 -7.97
C PRO A 72 -0.47 18.44 -7.81
N GLN A 73 -0.92 19.70 -7.92
CA GLN A 73 -0.09 20.89 -7.72
C GLN A 73 0.00 21.29 -6.23
N SER A 74 -0.88 20.75 -5.39
CA SER A 74 -0.80 21.00 -3.95
C SER A 74 0.45 20.34 -3.34
N SER A 75 1.17 21.10 -2.52
CA SER A 75 2.35 20.61 -1.79
C SER A 75 2.02 19.46 -0.83
N SER A 76 0.77 19.40 -0.34
CA SER A 76 0.27 18.33 0.52
C SER A 76 -0.06 17.04 -0.24
N ALA A 77 -0.04 17.06 -1.58
CA ALA A 77 -0.27 15.89 -2.45
C ALA A 77 0.96 15.53 -3.31
N SER A 78 2.06 16.28 -3.13
CA SER A 78 3.25 16.18 -3.97
C SER A 78 3.74 14.75 -4.16
N GLY A 79 3.87 14.34 -5.42
CA GLY A 79 4.39 13.04 -5.83
C GLY A 79 3.44 11.85 -5.67
N ILE A 80 2.25 12.02 -5.07
CA ILE A 80 1.27 10.93 -4.93
C ILE A 80 0.81 10.46 -6.32
N TRP A 81 0.33 11.38 -7.16
CA TRP A 81 -0.16 11.02 -8.50
C TRP A 81 0.92 10.37 -9.38
N THR A 82 2.14 10.90 -9.36
CA THR A 82 3.29 10.34 -10.09
C THR A 82 3.60 8.91 -9.64
N LYS A 83 3.54 8.63 -8.33
CA LYS A 83 3.70 7.27 -7.79
C LYS A 83 2.58 6.36 -8.27
N THR A 84 1.33 6.83 -8.29
CA THR A 84 0.19 6.08 -8.81
C THR A 84 0.38 5.72 -10.28
N LEU A 85 0.66 6.69 -11.15
CA LEU A 85 0.91 6.43 -12.58
C LEU A 85 2.04 5.42 -12.79
N ARG A 86 3.13 5.55 -12.03
CA ARG A 86 4.24 4.58 -12.04
C ARG A 86 3.81 3.19 -11.57
N ALA A 87 2.87 3.11 -10.62
CA ALA A 87 2.35 1.84 -10.11
C ALA A 87 1.38 1.14 -11.09
N MET A 88 0.76 1.89 -11.99
CA MET A 88 -0.12 1.33 -13.03
C MET A 88 0.62 1.05 -14.35
N ASN A 89 1.71 1.76 -14.63
CA ASN A 89 2.50 1.54 -15.84
C ASN A 89 3.23 0.17 -15.83
N HIS A 90 2.90 -0.69 -16.80
CA HIS A 90 3.43 -2.04 -16.94
C HIS A 90 4.92 -2.10 -17.30
N PHE A 91 5.50 -1.05 -17.92
CA PHE A 91 6.94 -0.99 -18.22
C PHE A 91 7.80 -0.98 -16.95
N HIS A 92 7.23 -0.60 -15.80
CA HIS A 92 7.90 -0.65 -14.50
C HIS A 92 7.73 -1.99 -13.76
N GLY A 93 7.08 -2.98 -14.37
CA GLY A 93 6.90 -4.30 -13.78
C GLY A 93 8.19 -5.14 -13.79
N LYS A 94 8.55 -5.73 -12.64
CA LYS A 94 9.79 -6.52 -12.50
C LYS A 94 9.70 -7.94 -13.06
N THR A 95 8.50 -8.48 -13.12
CA THR A 95 8.23 -9.87 -13.57
C THR A 95 7.07 -9.89 -14.54
N ASN A 96 6.92 -10.94 -15.34
CA ASN A 96 5.77 -11.08 -16.25
C ASN A 96 4.43 -11.04 -15.50
N LYS A 97 4.35 -11.62 -14.30
CA LYS A 97 3.18 -11.55 -13.43
C LYS A 97 2.85 -10.11 -13.02
N ASP A 98 3.87 -9.34 -12.60
CA ASP A 98 3.73 -7.95 -12.19
C ASP A 98 3.33 -7.05 -13.38
N LYS A 99 3.95 -7.25 -14.56
CA LYS A 99 3.59 -6.56 -15.80
C LYS A 99 2.13 -6.79 -16.17
N ARG A 100 1.66 -8.05 -16.16
CA ARG A 100 0.24 -8.39 -16.43
C ARG A 100 -0.72 -7.74 -15.42
N ALA A 101 -0.39 -7.79 -14.13
CA ALA A 101 -1.21 -7.17 -13.10
C ALA A 101 -1.33 -5.63 -13.26
N ARG A 102 -0.32 -4.99 -13.85
CA ARG A 102 -0.31 -3.55 -14.16
C ARG A 102 -1.11 -3.22 -15.41
N VAL A 103 -1.03 -4.04 -16.46
CA VAL A 103 -1.89 -3.92 -17.66
C VAL A 103 -3.37 -3.94 -17.26
N LEU A 104 -3.79 -4.95 -16.49
CA LEU A 104 -5.17 -5.08 -16.02
C LEU A 104 -5.64 -3.85 -15.21
N LYS A 105 -4.75 -3.25 -14.42
CA LYS A 105 -5.07 -2.02 -13.68
C LYS A 105 -5.27 -0.82 -14.59
N ASN A 106 -4.39 -0.65 -15.59
CA ASN A 106 -4.58 0.42 -16.57
C ASN A 106 -5.92 0.27 -17.29
N GLU A 107 -6.26 -0.94 -17.76
CA GLU A 107 -7.53 -1.21 -18.45
C GLU A 107 -8.77 -0.99 -17.56
N MET A 108 -8.63 -1.17 -16.24
CA MET A 108 -9.73 -0.99 -15.29
C MET A 108 -10.00 0.48 -14.94
N PHE A 109 -8.99 1.36 -15.06
CA PHE A 109 -9.07 2.74 -14.58
C PHE A 109 -8.85 3.82 -15.67
N CYS A 110 -8.47 3.44 -16.89
CA CYS A 110 -8.28 4.31 -18.05
C CYS A 110 -9.00 3.73 -19.28
#